data_AF-H9WKT2-F1
#
_entry.id   AF-H9WKT2-F1
#
_cell.length_a   1.000
_cell.length_b   1.000
_cell.length_c   1.000
_cell.angle_alpha   90.00
_cell.angle_beta   90.00
_cell.angle_gamma   90.00
#
_symmetry.space_group_name_H-M   'P 1'
#
loop_
_entity.id
_entity.type
_entity.pdbx_description
1 polymer ?
#
loop_
_entity_poly.entity_id
_entity_poly.type
_entity_poly.pdbx_seq_one_letter_code
_entity_poly.pdbx_strand_id
1 'polypeptide(L)' 'VNESKWYSYSNNSCSSGQDCTHYTQIVWRTTTKVGCAIIRCNSGDTFIICNYYPPGNYVGARPY' A
#
# COMPACT_ATOMS: atom_id res chain seq x y z
N VAL A 1 4.25 -4.64 7.68
CA VAL A 1 4.45 -3.45 6.82
C VAL A 1 4.76 -2.28 7.73
N ASN A 2 5.87 -1.56 7.54
CA ASN A 2 6.35 -0.57 8.52
C ASN A 2 5.36 0.59 8.77
N GLU A 3 4.52 0.90 7.80
CA GLU A 3 3.54 1.99 7.89
C GLU A 3 2.33 1.66 8.77
N SER A 4 2.06 0.38 9.07
CA SER A 4 0.88 -0.01 9.85
C SER A 4 0.84 0.62 11.24
N LYS A 5 2.00 0.91 11.82
CA LYS A 5 2.14 1.58 13.13
C LYS A 5 1.69 3.05 13.11
N TRP A 6 1.63 3.66 11.93
CA TRP A 6 1.26 5.06 11.75
C TRP A 6 -0.19 5.25 11.33
N TYR A 7 -0.86 4.18 10.90
CA TYR A 7 -2.26 4.21 10.48
C TYR A 7 -3.20 3.99 11.66
N SER A 8 -4.11 4.93 11.87
CA SER A 8 -5.20 4.82 12.85
C SER A 8 -6.49 4.42 12.13
N TYR A 9 -6.94 3.19 12.39
CA TYR A 9 -8.21 2.70 11.84
C TYR A 9 -9.43 3.47 12.36
N SER A 10 -9.44 3.83 13.65
CA SER A 10 -10.53 4.59 14.27
C SER A 10 -10.74 5.95 13.57
N ASN A 11 -9.64 6.63 13.26
CA ASN A 11 -9.65 7.96 12.68
C ASN A 11 -9.62 7.94 11.14
N ASN A 12 -9.47 6.75 10.54
CA ASN A 12 -9.18 6.57 9.11
C ASN A 12 -8.08 7.51 8.59
N SER A 13 -6.98 7.63 9.34
CA SER A 13 -5.95 8.60 9.05
C SER A 13 -4.54 8.05 9.29
N CYS A 14 -3.59 8.60 8.53
CA CYS A 14 -2.18 8.39 8.77
C CYS A 14 -1.65 9.47 9.73
N SER A 15 -0.68 9.11 10.56
CA SER A 15 0.00 10.05 11.46
C SER A 15 0.65 11.20 10.67
N SER A 16 0.65 12.42 11.23
CA SER A 16 1.20 13.59 10.57
C SER A 16 2.67 13.40 10.17
N GLY A 17 3.01 13.76 8.93
CA GLY A 17 4.35 13.59 8.38
C GLY A 17 4.75 12.15 8.03
N GLN A 18 3.82 11.20 8.10
CA GLN A 18 4.04 9.81 7.68
C GLN A 18 3.26 9.48 6.41
N ASP A 19 3.74 8.48 5.68
CA ASP A 19 3.02 7.86 4.57
C ASP A 19 2.47 6.49 5.00
N CYS A 20 1.21 6.23 4.65
CA CYS A 20 0.53 4.97 4.92
C CYS A 20 -0.06 4.35 3.64
N THR A 21 0.20 4.93 2.48
CA THR A 21 -0.48 4.58 1.22
C THR A 21 -0.14 3.17 0.75
N HIS A 22 1.07 2.66 1.02
CA HIS A 22 1.41 1.28 0.68
C HIS A 22 0.69 0.30 1.59
N TYR A 23 0.67 0.57 2.90
CA TYR A 23 -0.04 -0.27 3.86
C TYR A 23 -1.52 -0.35 3.55
N THR A 24 -2.20 0.79 3.34
CA THR A 24 -3.63 0.81 3.06
C THR A 24 -3.98 0.05 1.77
N GLN A 25 -3.11 0.06 0.75
CA GLN A 25 -3.31 -0.74 -0.46
C GLN A 25 -3.15 -2.25 -0.20
N ILE A 26 -2.17 -2.65 0.61
CA ILE A 26 -1.90 -4.07 0.93
C ILE A 26 -3.08 -4.71 1.66
N VAL A 27 -3.71 -3.97 2.56
CA VAL A 27 -4.81 -4.45 3.40
C VAL A 27 -6.20 -4.09 2.85
N TRP A 28 -6.27 -3.64 1.60
CA TRP A 28 -7.51 -3.15 1.00
C TRP A 28 -8.50 -4.30 0.73
N ARG A 29 -9.65 -4.28 1.41
CA ARG A 29 -10.63 -5.36 1.48
C ARG A 29 -11.17 -5.82 0.12
N THR A 30 -11.37 -4.89 -0.81
CA THR A 30 -11.93 -5.23 -2.14
C THR A 30 -10.88 -5.74 -3.10
N THR A 31 -9.59 -5.61 -2.79
CA THR A 31 -8.51 -6.17 -3.60
C THR A 31 -8.52 -7.68 -3.46
N THR A 32 -8.68 -8.39 -4.58
CA THR A 32 -8.77 -9.86 -4.59
C THR A 32 -7.63 -10.53 -5.35
N LYS A 33 -6.87 -9.75 -6.13
CA LYS A 33 -5.77 -10.21 -6.95
C LYS A 33 -4.56 -9.31 -6.73
N VAL A 34 -3.38 -9.93 -6.65
CA VAL A 34 -2.10 -9.25 -6.59
C VAL A 34 -1.13 -9.92 -7.56
N GLY A 35 -0.36 -9.12 -8.28
CA GLY A 35 0.72 -9.58 -9.14
C GLY A 35 1.95 -8.71 -8.93
N CYS A 36 3.10 -9.32 -8.65
CA CYS A 36 4.34 -8.61 -8.37
C CYS A 36 5.47 -9.03 -9.30
N ALA A 37 6.41 -8.11 -9.54
CA ALA A 37 7.63 -8.36 -10.30
C ALA A 37 8.82 -7.68 -9.62
N ILE A 38 10.00 -8.26 -9.82
CA ILE A 38 11.29 -7.76 -9.33
C ILE A 38 12.23 -7.65 -10.52
N ILE A 39 12.87 -6.50 -10.68
CA ILE A 39 13.81 -6.21 -11.75
C ILE A 39 15.10 -5.71 -11.11
N ARG A 40 16.24 -6.31 -11.48
CA ARG A 40 17.55 -5.76 -11.15
C ARG A 40 17.98 -4.82 -12.28
N CYS A 41 18.14 -3.54 -11.96
CA CYS A 41 18.53 -2.52 -12.90
C CYS A 41 20.03 -2.61 -13.21
N ASN A 42 20.46 -2.11 -14.37
CA ASN A 42 21.88 -2.04 -14.72
C ASN A 42 22.69 -1.14 -13.76
N SER A 43 22.04 -0.24 -13.03
CA SER A 43 22.65 0.55 -11.95
C SER A 43 23.03 -0.29 -10.72
N GLY A 44 22.55 -1.52 -10.62
CA GLY A 44 22.64 -2.37 -9.42
C GLY A 44 21.44 -2.26 -8.48
N ASP A 45 20.55 -1.27 -8.70
CA ASP A 45 19.33 -1.12 -7.91
C ASP A 45 18.34 -2.27 -8.15
N THR A 46 17.45 -2.50 -7.19
CA THR A 46 16.34 -3.44 -7.34
C THR A 46 15.03 -2.68 -7.38
N PHE A 47 14.33 -2.78 -8.51
CA PHE A 47 13.00 -2.23 -8.69
C PHE A 47 11.95 -3.31 -8.42
N ILE A 48 11.03 -3.03 -7.49
CA ILE A 48 9.95 -3.93 -7.10
C ILE A 48 8.63 -3.25 -7.44
N ILE A 49 7.74 -3.96 -8.11
CA ILE A 49 6.40 -3.48 -8.42
C ILE A 49 5.37 -4.53 -8.05
N CYS A 50 4.23 -4.09 -7.51
CA CYS A 50 3.06 -4.92 -7.26
C CYS A 50 1.81 -4.19 -7.77
N ASN A 51 0.99 -4.91 -8.53
CA ASN A 51 -0.32 -4.45 -8.99
C ASN A 51 -1.43 -5.14 -8.19
N TYR A 52 -2.48 -4.39 -7.88
CA TYR A 52 -3.60 -4.83 -7.05
C TYR A 52 -4.91 -4.64 -7.82
N TYR A 53 -5.77 -5.66 -7.82
CA TYR A 53 -7.05 -5.61 -8.52
C TYR A 53 -8.21 -6.26 -7.74
N PRO A 54 -9.41 -5.65 -7.70
CA PRO A 54 -9.68 -4.23 -7.95
C PRO A 54 -8.74 -3.29 -7.16
N PRO A 55 -8.45 -2.07 -7.66
CA PRO A 55 -7.54 -1.16 -6.99
C PRO A 55 -8.09 -0.69 -5.65
N GLY A 56 -7.19 -0.26 -4.76
CA GLY A 56 -7.54 0.29 -3.45
C GLY A 56 -7.30 1.79 -3.34
N ASN A 57 -7.14 2.27 -2.11
CA ASN A 57 -6.80 3.65 -1.77
C ASN A 57 -7.77 4.71 -2.32
N TYR A 58 -9.06 4.38 -2.38
CA TYR A 58 -10.08 5.38 -2.68
C TYR A 58 -10.14 6.44 -1.58
N VAL A 59 -10.06 7.72 -1.96
CA VAL A 59 -10.10 8.86 -1.03
C VAL A 59 -11.38 8.82 -0.20
N GLY A 60 -11.24 8.89 1.13
CA GLY A 60 -12.35 8.86 2.08
C GLY A 60 -12.89 7.45 2.41
N ALA A 61 -12.48 6.41 1.68
CA ALA A 61 -12.83 5.04 2.01
C ALA A 61 -11.86 4.45 3.06
N ARG A 62 -12.34 3.44 3.79
CA ARG A 62 -11.52 2.65 4.72
C ARG A 62 -10.97 1.43 4.00
N PRO A 63 -9.74 1.02 4.33
CA PRO A 63 -9.14 -0.15 3.71
C PRO A 63 -9.79 -1.47 4.17
N TYR A 64 -10.49 -1.54 5.32
CA TYR A 64 -11.19 -2.75 5.78
C TYR A 64 -12.37 -2.48 6.70
#